data_AF-A0A6V7J0V5-F1
#
_entry.id   AF-A0A6V7J0V5-F1
#
_cell.length_a   1.000
_cell.length_b   1.000
_cell.length_c   1.000
_cell.angle_alpha   90.00
_cell.angle_beta   90.00
_cell.angle_gamma   90.00
#
_symmetry.space_group_name_H-M   'P 1'
#
loop_
_entity.id
_entity.type
_entity.pdbx_description
1 polymer ?
#
loop_
_entity_poly.entity_id
_entity_poly.type
_entity_poly.pdbx_seq_one_letter_code
_entity_poly.pdbx_strand_id
1 'polypeptide(L)'
;LFFAQCYLAFGQHLQAPIVGLISSKLQDWLFDPFANPYNPSYMPSFYSRYSPKMTFWERLDNTLLTNQVRVRAPYEMNKQLAMVEKHFGRKLFSINDLYKDVSMLLVNQHFSINGIKPATPDIVDIGGLHVNDNNDELTP
;
A
#
# COMPACT_ATOMS: atom_id res chain seq x y z
N LEU A 1 -3.15 4.24 4.96
CA LEU A 1 -2.74 4.66 3.61
C LEU A 1 -3.58 3.90 2.57
N PHE A 2 -4.50 4.58 1.89
CA PHE A 2 -5.38 3.94 0.90
C PHE A 2 -5.50 4.80 -0.36
N PHE A 3 -6.41 5.79 -0.38
CA PHE A 3 -6.55 6.76 -1.47
C PHE A 3 -6.34 8.21 -1.03
N ALA A 4 -5.63 8.46 0.06
CA ALA A 4 -5.46 9.80 0.63
C ALA A 4 -3.97 10.16 0.76
N GLN A 5 -3.26 10.13 -0.36
CA GLN A 5 -1.81 10.23 -0.39
C GLN A 5 -1.33 11.66 -0.20
N CYS A 6 -2.17 12.65 -0.47
CA CYS A 6 -1.88 14.05 -0.14
C CYS A 6 -1.50 14.26 1.34
N TYR A 7 -1.97 13.43 2.27
CA TYR A 7 -1.57 13.53 3.69
C TYR A 7 -0.07 13.25 3.91
N LEU A 8 0.58 12.55 2.99
CA LEU A 8 2.04 12.35 3.07
C LEU A 8 2.83 13.65 2.93
N ALA A 9 2.22 14.73 2.39
CA ALA A 9 2.87 16.04 2.36
C ALA A 9 3.17 16.60 3.76
N PHE A 10 2.46 16.13 4.80
CA PHE A 10 2.71 16.54 6.18
C PHE A 10 4.09 16.17 6.70
N GLY A 11 4.70 15.06 6.25
CA GLY A 11 6.03 14.67 6.77
C GLY A 11 7.09 15.72 6.51
N GLN A 12 7.14 16.24 5.28
CA GLN A 12 8.05 17.35 4.97
C GLN A 12 7.63 18.65 5.64
N HIS A 13 6.33 18.96 5.65
CA HIS A 13 5.82 20.19 6.27
C HIS A 13 6.13 20.27 7.77
N LEU A 14 6.05 19.14 8.48
CA LEU A 14 6.33 19.02 9.91
C LEU A 14 7.79 18.62 10.20
N GLN A 15 8.60 18.38 9.16
CA GLN A 15 9.97 17.86 9.27
C GLN A 15 10.06 16.59 10.14
N ALA A 16 9.06 15.71 10.02
CA ALA A 16 8.92 14.50 10.83
C ALA A 16 8.85 13.25 9.94
N PRO A 17 9.45 12.12 10.38
CA PRO A 17 9.37 10.86 9.65
C PRO A 17 7.92 10.36 9.61
N ILE A 18 7.48 9.86 8.45
CA ILE A 18 6.16 9.28 8.29
C ILE A 18 6.26 7.76 8.42
N VAL A 19 5.46 7.20 9.33
CA VAL A 19 5.14 5.77 9.36
C VAL A 19 3.74 5.58 8.81
N GLY A 20 3.62 4.91 7.67
CA GLY A 20 2.34 4.62 7.06
C GLY A 20 1.72 3.35 7.65
N LEU A 21 0.43 3.37 7.94
CA LEU A 21 -0.32 2.18 8.37
C LEU A 21 -1.31 1.75 7.28
N ILE A 22 -1.33 0.45 6.98
CA ILE A 22 -2.24 -0.18 6.03
C ILE A 22 -3.02 -1.25 6.78
N SER A 23 -4.34 -1.08 6.89
CA SER A 23 -5.22 -1.97 7.65
C SER A 23 -5.58 -3.27 6.93
N SER A 24 -5.16 -3.41 5.67
CA SER A 24 -5.40 -4.54 4.78
C SER A 24 -4.08 -5.15 4.29
N LYS A 25 -4.16 -6.12 3.36
CA LYS A 25 -2.99 -6.50 2.56
C LYS A 25 -2.46 -5.30 1.76
N LEU A 26 -1.16 -5.34 1.45
CA LEU A 26 -0.49 -4.29 0.67
C LEU A 26 -1.13 -4.16 -0.72
N GLN A 27 -1.41 -2.92 -1.14
CA GLN A 27 -2.06 -2.63 -2.41
C GLN A 27 -1.06 -2.67 -3.58
N ASP A 28 -1.53 -3.10 -4.74
CA ASP A 28 -0.70 -3.42 -5.91
C ASP A 28 0.20 -2.26 -6.38
N TRP A 29 -0.28 -1.02 -6.28
CA TRP A 29 0.46 0.17 -6.71
C TRP A 29 1.51 0.65 -5.70
N LEU A 30 1.55 0.09 -4.49
CA LEU A 30 2.54 0.43 -3.46
C LEU A 30 3.81 -0.43 -3.54
N PHE A 31 3.84 -1.44 -4.41
CA PHE A 31 5.05 -2.25 -4.59
C PHE A 31 6.18 -1.45 -5.25
N ASP A 32 5.90 -0.72 -6.33
CA ASP A 32 6.94 0.03 -7.06
C ASP A 32 7.56 1.18 -6.25
N PRO A 33 6.79 2.04 -5.55
CA PRO A 33 7.37 3.15 -4.79
C PRO A 33 8.31 2.73 -3.66
N PHE A 34 8.11 1.52 -3.12
CA PHE A 34 8.92 0.93 -2.05
C PHE A 34 9.93 -0.10 -2.60
N ALA A 35 10.16 -0.10 -3.92
CA ALA A 35 11.08 -1.02 -4.59
C ALA A 35 10.87 -2.51 -4.27
N ASN A 36 9.64 -2.89 -3.90
CA ASN A 36 9.32 -4.25 -3.52
C ASN A 36 8.87 -5.05 -4.76
N PRO A 37 9.51 -6.19 -5.09
CA PRO A 37 9.13 -6.97 -6.26
C PRO A 37 7.68 -7.46 -6.19
N TYR A 38 6.94 -7.30 -7.30
CA TYR A 38 5.58 -7.79 -7.44
C TYR A 38 5.44 -8.73 -8.65
N ASN A 39 5.00 -9.96 -8.43
CA ASN A 39 4.82 -10.96 -9.48
C ASN A 39 3.39 -11.54 -9.48
N PRO A 40 2.56 -11.18 -10.49
CA PRO A 40 1.16 -11.58 -10.53
C PRO A 40 0.94 -13.09 -10.79
N SER A 41 1.99 -13.86 -11.07
CA SER A 41 1.88 -15.31 -11.24
C SER A 41 1.61 -16.06 -9.93
N TYR A 42 2.06 -15.53 -8.80
CA TYR A 42 1.81 -16.13 -7.48
C TYR A 42 1.29 -15.14 -6.45
N MET A 43 1.33 -13.83 -6.74
CA MET A 43 0.81 -12.77 -5.89
C MET A 43 -0.57 -12.32 -6.43
N PRO A 44 -1.66 -12.67 -5.76
CA PRO A 44 -2.99 -12.21 -6.16
C PRO A 44 -3.15 -10.71 -5.87
N SER A 45 -3.62 -9.97 -6.88
CA SER A 45 -3.99 -8.55 -6.80
C SER A 45 -4.82 -8.27 -5.56
N PHE A 46 -4.66 -7.08 -4.99
CA PHE A 46 -5.49 -6.54 -3.94
C PHE A 46 -6.99 -6.75 -4.21
N TYR A 47 -7.38 -6.57 -5.47
CA TYR A 47 -8.76 -6.63 -5.94
C TYR A 47 -9.19 -7.99 -6.48
N SER A 48 -8.29 -8.98 -6.57
CA SER A 48 -8.68 -10.31 -6.97
C SER A 48 -9.23 -11.12 -5.79
N ARG A 49 -10.14 -12.05 -6.10
CA ARG A 49 -10.68 -13.04 -5.17
C ARG A 49 -9.81 -14.30 -5.07
N TYR A 50 -8.66 -14.31 -5.75
CA TYR A 50 -7.84 -15.51 -5.88
C TYR A 50 -6.91 -15.71 -4.68
N SER A 51 -6.56 -16.97 -4.44
CA SER A 51 -5.51 -17.34 -3.49
C SER A 51 -4.13 -17.35 -4.19
N PRO A 52 -3.01 -17.48 -3.48
CA PRO A 52 -1.70 -17.72 -4.12
C PRO A 52 -1.66 -18.98 -5.00
N LYS A 53 -2.54 -19.95 -4.76
CA LYS A 53 -2.74 -21.11 -5.61
C LYS A 53 -3.75 -20.76 -6.69
N MET A 54 -3.25 -20.40 -7.87
CA MET A 54 -4.03 -20.07 -9.07
C MET A 54 -3.77 -21.09 -10.18
N THR A 55 -4.79 -21.38 -10.98
CA THR A 55 -4.67 -22.01 -12.29
C THR A 55 -4.04 -21.05 -13.30
N PHE A 56 -3.68 -21.53 -14.49
CA PHE A 56 -3.14 -20.67 -15.55
C PHE A 56 -4.08 -19.51 -15.92
N TRP A 57 -5.37 -19.78 -16.05
CA TRP A 57 -6.36 -18.77 -16.42
C TRP A 57 -6.59 -17.73 -15.33
N GLU A 58 -6.61 -18.17 -14.06
CA GLU A 58 -6.69 -17.24 -12.92
C GLU A 58 -5.44 -16.37 -12.84
N ARG A 59 -4.24 -16.91 -13.13
CA ARG A 59 -3.01 -16.10 -13.21
C ARG A 59 -3.07 -15.06 -14.33
N LEU A 60 -3.61 -15.43 -15.49
CA LEU A 60 -3.76 -14.52 -16.62
C LEU A 60 -4.71 -13.37 -16.26
N ASP A 61 -5.88 -13.70 -15.73
CA ASP A 61 -6.88 -12.72 -15.27
C ASP A 61 -6.30 -11.82 -14.16
N ASN A 62 -5.64 -12.41 -13.16
CA ASN A 62 -4.97 -11.68 -12.09
C ASN A 62 -3.89 -10.72 -12.63
N THR A 63 -3.16 -11.13 -13.66
CA THR A 63 -2.13 -10.30 -14.30
C THR A 63 -2.76 -9.10 -15.02
N LEU A 64 -3.84 -9.31 -15.76
CA LEU A 64 -4.56 -8.22 -16.43
C LEU A 64 -5.12 -7.22 -15.41
N LEU A 65 -5.78 -7.72 -14.35
CA LEU A 65 -6.33 -6.91 -13.27
C LEU A 65 -5.23 -6.11 -12.55
N THR A 66 -4.13 -6.77 -12.17
CA THR A 66 -2.98 -6.13 -11.50
C THR A 66 -2.47 -4.97 -12.34
N ASN A 67 -2.22 -5.18 -13.63
CA ASN A 67 -1.67 -4.13 -14.50
C ASN A 67 -2.66 -2.97 -14.65
N GLN A 68 -3.95 -3.26 -14.80
CA GLN A 68 -4.98 -2.24 -14.86
C GLN A 68 -5.00 -1.38 -13.58
N VAL A 69 -4.95 -2.01 -12.41
CA VAL A 69 -4.96 -1.32 -11.10
C VAL A 69 -3.69 -0.49 -10.91
N ARG A 70 -2.52 -1.05 -11.22
CA ARG A 70 -1.22 -0.36 -11.08
C ARG A 70 -1.10 0.87 -11.97
N VAL A 71 -1.79 0.91 -13.11
CA VAL A 71 -1.85 2.11 -13.96
C VAL A 71 -2.93 3.08 -13.46
N ARG A 72 -4.13 2.58 -13.15
CA ARG A 72 -5.29 3.41 -12.85
C ARG A 72 -5.21 4.08 -11.48
N ALA A 73 -4.74 3.40 -10.45
CA ALA A 73 -4.71 3.96 -9.10
C ALA A 73 -3.76 5.18 -8.98
N PRO A 74 -2.50 5.14 -9.44
CA PRO A 74 -1.64 6.34 -9.45
C PRO A 74 -2.20 7.47 -10.31
N TYR A 75 -2.82 7.15 -11.46
CA TYR A 75 -3.46 8.15 -12.31
C TYR A 75 -4.57 8.92 -11.56
N GLU A 76 -5.44 8.22 -10.84
CA GLU A 76 -6.49 8.84 -10.04
C GLU A 76 -5.92 9.63 -8.85
N MET A 77 -4.90 9.08 -8.18
CA MET A 77 -4.24 9.76 -7.05
C MET A 77 -3.47 11.02 -7.48
N ASN A 78 -2.96 11.09 -8.71
CA ASN A 78 -2.32 12.29 -9.24
C ASN A 78 -3.26 13.51 -9.28
N LYS A 79 -4.58 13.32 -9.25
CA LYS A 79 -5.54 14.43 -9.09
C LYS A 79 -5.36 15.19 -7.77
N GLN A 80 -4.72 14.57 -6.77
CA GLN A 80 -4.42 15.17 -5.47
C GLN A 80 -3.21 16.12 -5.50
N LEU A 81 -2.42 16.11 -6.58
CA LEU A 81 -1.25 16.98 -6.70
C LEU A 81 -1.61 18.46 -6.58
N ALA A 82 -2.74 18.89 -7.17
CA ALA A 82 -3.23 20.25 -7.03
C ALA A 82 -3.56 20.62 -5.58
N MET A 83 -4.06 19.67 -4.78
CA MET A 83 -4.32 19.88 -3.36
C MET A 83 -3.03 20.01 -2.57
N VAL A 84 -2.01 19.21 -2.90
CA VAL A 84 -0.68 19.28 -2.27
C VAL A 84 -0.01 20.61 -2.57
N GLU A 85 0.01 21.03 -3.83
CA GLU A 85 0.58 22.31 -4.24
C GLU A 85 -0.15 23.49 -3.56
N LYS A 86 -1.49 23.46 -3.53
CA LYS A 86 -2.29 24.53 -2.91
C LYS A 86 -2.04 24.71 -1.41
N HIS A 87 -1.89 23.63 -0.64
CA HIS A 87 -1.82 23.72 0.83
C HIS A 87 -0.41 23.65 1.39
N PHE A 88 0.53 23.04 0.66
CA PHE A 88 1.90 22.83 1.12
C PHE A 88 2.94 23.54 0.25
N GLY A 89 2.56 24.18 -0.86
CA GLY A 89 3.46 24.90 -1.75
C GLY A 89 4.46 24.01 -2.49
N ARG A 90 4.29 22.68 -2.44
CA ARG A 90 5.20 21.71 -3.04
C ARG A 90 4.69 21.28 -4.41
N LYS A 91 5.44 21.62 -5.45
CA LYS A 91 5.18 21.14 -6.81
C LYS A 91 5.80 19.75 -7.00
N LEU A 92 4.95 18.78 -7.33
CA LEU A 92 5.32 17.39 -7.53
C LEU A 92 4.93 16.93 -8.94
N PHE A 93 5.72 16.04 -9.52
CA PHE A 93 5.44 15.48 -10.85
C PHE A 93 4.54 14.25 -10.77
N SER A 94 4.65 13.49 -9.68
CA SER A 94 3.81 12.31 -9.42
C SER A 94 3.46 12.24 -7.94
N ILE A 95 2.28 11.71 -7.62
CA ILE A 95 1.92 11.39 -6.24
C ILE A 95 2.91 10.41 -5.62
N ASN A 96 3.59 9.61 -6.45
CA ASN A 96 4.60 8.67 -5.99
C ASN A 96 5.81 9.36 -5.35
N ASP A 97 6.07 10.62 -5.67
CA ASP A 97 7.16 11.38 -5.05
C ASP A 97 6.96 11.58 -3.55
N LEU A 98 5.71 11.52 -3.06
CA LEU A 98 5.41 11.61 -1.64
C LEU A 98 5.82 10.35 -0.86
N TYR A 99 5.90 9.18 -1.50
CA TYR A 99 6.32 7.95 -0.81
C TYR A 99 7.81 7.98 -0.43
N LYS A 100 8.62 8.82 -1.08
CA LYS A 100 10.05 8.98 -0.74
C LYS A 100 10.26 9.55 0.68
N ASP A 101 9.24 10.21 1.22
CA ASP A 101 9.27 10.78 2.58
C ASP A 101 8.72 9.79 3.64
N VAL A 102 8.28 8.60 3.22
CA VAL A 102 7.80 7.53 4.11
C VAL A 102 8.97 6.69 4.57
N SER A 103 9.19 6.63 5.88
CA SER A 103 10.29 5.86 6.48
C SER A 103 9.97 4.38 6.63
N MET A 104 8.69 4.04 6.82
CA MET A 104 8.23 2.66 7.02
C MET A 104 6.74 2.52 6.71
N LEU A 105 6.35 1.35 6.20
CA LEU A 105 4.97 0.89 6.10
C LEU A 105 4.71 -0.27 7.04
N LEU A 106 3.75 -0.09 7.93
CA LEU A 106 3.17 -1.12 8.77
C LEU A 106 1.93 -1.68 8.08
N VAL A 107 1.94 -2.98 7.74
CA VAL A 107 0.87 -3.61 6.97
C VAL A 107 0.20 -4.70 7.79
N ASN A 108 -1.11 -4.59 8.01
CA ASN A 108 -1.91 -5.58 8.71
C ASN A 108 -2.18 -6.79 7.80
N GLN A 109 -1.14 -7.57 7.56
CA GLN A 109 -1.17 -8.82 6.82
C GLN A 109 -0.24 -9.84 7.46
N HIS A 110 -0.43 -11.11 7.14
CA HIS A 110 0.40 -12.18 7.65
C HIS A 110 0.59 -13.27 6.58
N PHE A 111 1.79 -13.82 6.47
CA PHE A 111 2.14 -14.77 5.40
C PHE A 111 1.27 -16.04 5.41
N SER A 112 0.74 -16.43 6.58
CA SER A 112 -0.15 -17.60 6.69
C SER A 112 -1.51 -17.40 6.00
N ILE A 113 -1.96 -16.15 5.88
CA ILE A 113 -3.26 -15.80 5.27
C ILE A 113 -3.05 -15.30 3.83
N ASN A 114 -2.04 -14.45 3.63
CA ASN A 114 -1.85 -13.72 2.37
C ASN A 114 -0.84 -14.39 1.42
N GLY A 115 -0.19 -15.46 1.87
CA GLY A 115 0.90 -16.12 1.15
C GLY A 115 2.24 -15.43 1.36
N ILE A 116 3.29 -16.07 0.86
CA ILE A 116 4.66 -15.57 0.95
C ILE A 116 4.89 -14.56 -0.18
N LYS A 117 5.47 -13.42 0.15
CA LYS A 117 5.91 -12.40 -0.80
C LYS A 117 7.29 -11.89 -0.43
N PRO A 118 8.05 -11.37 -1.41
CA PRO A 118 9.16 -10.47 -1.11
C PRO A 118 8.66 -9.27 -0.29
N ALA A 119 9.45 -8.87 0.68
CA ALA A 119 9.25 -7.65 1.45
C ALA A 119 10.62 -7.00 1.67
N THR A 120 10.71 -5.73 1.30
CA THR A 120 11.84 -4.86 1.60
C THR A 120 11.79 -4.46 3.09
N PRO A 121 12.92 -4.06 3.73
CA PRO A 121 12.97 -3.79 5.16
C PRO A 121 12.08 -2.64 5.66
N ASP A 122 11.67 -1.75 4.75
CA ASP A 122 10.74 -0.65 4.97
C ASP A 122 9.27 -1.09 5.02
N ILE A 123 8.95 -2.33 4.65
CA ILE A 123 7.61 -2.90 4.73
C ILE A 123 7.59 -3.97 5.83
N VAL A 124 6.92 -3.66 6.94
CA VAL A 124 6.80 -4.55 8.10
C VAL A 124 5.37 -5.07 8.21
N ASP A 125 5.24 -6.39 8.11
CA ASP A 125 3.95 -7.07 8.27
C ASP A 125 3.62 -7.20 9.78
N ILE A 126 2.54 -6.56 10.22
CA ILE A 126 2.06 -6.47 11.61
C ILE A 126 0.63 -7.03 11.75
N GLY A 127 0.42 -8.25 11.27
CA GLY A 127 -0.89 -8.90 11.34
C GLY A 127 -1.44 -8.97 12.77
N GLY A 128 -2.70 -8.58 12.95
CA GLY A 128 -3.38 -8.69 14.24
C GLY A 128 -3.14 -7.53 15.20
N LEU A 129 -2.66 -6.37 14.75
CA LEU A 129 -2.45 -5.18 15.59
C LEU A 129 -3.71 -4.73 16.38
N HIS A 130 -4.90 -5.06 15.85
CA HIS A 130 -6.18 -4.74 16.47
C HIS A 130 -6.64 -5.80 17.49
N VAL A 131 -5.95 -6.94 17.59
CA VAL A 131 -6.29 -8.03 18.51
C VAL A 131 -5.65 -7.71 19.86
N ASN A 132 -6.49 -7.48 20.87
CA ASN A 132 -6.05 -7.32 22.24
C ASN A 132 -6.01 -8.70 22.91
N ASP A 133 -4.91 -9.02 23.58
CA ASP A 133 -4.73 -10.26 24.33
C ASP A 133 -5.22 -10.13 25.79
N ASN A 134 -5.46 -8.90 26.25
CA ASN A 134 -6.09 -8.66 27.54
C ASN A 134 -7.60 -8.88 27.42
N ASN A 135 -8.18 -9.61 28.38
CA ASN A 135 -9.64 -9.71 28.61
C ASN A 135 -10.30 -8.36 28.98
N ASP A 136 -9.61 -7.24 28.78
CA ASP A 136 -10.15 -5.91 28.99
C ASP A 136 -11.07 -5.59 27.81
N GLU A 137 -12.38 -5.64 28.08
CA GLU A 137 -13.41 -5.18 27.15
C GLU A 137 -13.05 -3.77 26.69
N LEU A 138 -12.83 -3.61 25.38
CA LEU A 138 -12.72 -2.29 24.77
C LEU A 138 -14.08 -1.60 24.96
N THR A 139 -14.17 -0.74 25.99
CA THR A 139 -15.37 0.08 26.20
C THR A 139 -15.60 0.94 24.96
N PRO A 140 -16.84 0.96 24.43
CA PRO A 140 -17.18 1.61 23.16
C PRO A 140 -16.93 3.12 23.15
#